data_AF-A0A7X3UC15-F1
#
_entry.id   AF-A0A7X3UC15-F1
#
_cell.length_a   1.000
_cell.length_b   1.000
_cell.length_c   1.000
_cell.angle_alpha   90.00
_cell.angle_beta   90.00
_cell.angle_gamma   90.00
#
_symmetry.space_group_name_H-M   'P 1'
#
loop_
_entity.id
_entity.type
_entity.pdbx_description
1 polymer ?
#
loop_
_entity_poly.entity_id
_entity_poly.type
_entity_poly.pdbx_seq_one_letter_code
_entity_poly.pdbx_strand_id
1 'polypeptide(L)'
;MLAWRMQRQHLVSRRPRDELLRVVGAVGGLQAQMASSAELAAWARVDGVRPGDLDAELWERRSLVKTWAMRGTLHLLPAAEYGLWQAALDTYDHYLKGAWLRGFKITAEERDLLLETVREVLGGEALTRDELAEAVAVASGSRSLGEKLSDSWGAYLKPASFQGSLCFGPNSGRNVTFVSPAAWIGAQPGPPPEEALAEVTRRYLGAYGPATAAEYSRWWGPRRPAQATRSFRALGEEAVEVEIEGAPHWALATQVAEMAGTAPSGAVRLLPGFDPYVIGSARDVAAILSPEYKARVHRPQGWISPVLLVDGRIEG
;
A
#
# COMPACT_ATOMS: atom_id res chain seq x y z
N MET A 1 -23.86 2.65 -1.69
CA MET A 1 -22.40 2.66 -1.98
C MET A 1 -21.50 2.86 -0.77
N LEU A 2 -21.56 3.99 -0.04
CA LEU A 2 -20.62 4.21 1.08
C LEU A 2 -20.80 3.20 2.22
N ALA A 3 -22.05 2.88 2.55
CA ALA A 3 -22.38 1.78 3.45
C ALA A 3 -21.85 0.41 2.97
N TRP A 4 -21.94 0.12 1.66
CA TRP A 4 -21.33 -1.08 1.07
C TRP A 4 -19.82 -1.10 1.27
N ARG A 5 -19.12 0.01 0.97
CA ARG A 5 -17.66 0.12 1.21
C ARG A 5 -17.31 -0.12 2.68
N MET A 6 -18.09 0.45 3.61
CA MET A 6 -17.90 0.19 5.04
C MET A 6 -18.07 -1.29 5.39
N GLN A 7 -19.07 -1.98 4.84
CA GLN A 7 -19.26 -3.42 5.06
C GLN A 7 -18.07 -4.22 4.51
N ARG A 8 -17.64 -3.93 3.28
CA ARG A 8 -16.48 -4.58 2.62
C ARG A 8 -15.17 -4.38 3.36
N GLN A 9 -15.01 -3.25 4.03
CA GLN A 9 -13.82 -2.93 4.81
C GLN A 9 -13.98 -3.25 6.31
N HIS A 10 -15.01 -4.02 6.69
CA HIS A 10 -15.24 -4.46 8.07
C HIS A 10 -15.41 -3.32 9.08
N LEU A 11 -15.95 -2.19 8.62
CA LEU A 11 -16.24 -1.02 9.44
C LEU A 11 -17.66 -1.02 9.99
N VAL A 12 -18.60 -1.80 9.44
CA VAL A 12 -19.94 -1.98 10.02
C VAL A 12 -19.90 -3.04 11.11
N SER A 13 -19.37 -4.23 10.79
CA SER A 13 -19.17 -5.33 11.74
C SER A 13 -17.70 -5.70 11.75
N ARG A 14 -17.07 -5.59 12.92
CA ARG A 14 -15.68 -6.00 13.11
C ARG A 14 -15.56 -7.52 13.01
N ARG A 15 -14.40 -7.99 12.57
CA ARG A 15 -14.09 -9.43 12.44
C ARG A 15 -13.42 -9.95 13.70
N PRO A 16 -13.51 -11.26 14.02
CA PRO A 16 -12.79 -11.84 15.13
C PRO A 16 -11.27 -11.77 14.90
N ARG A 17 -10.49 -11.85 16.00
CA ARG A 17 -9.04 -11.63 16.01
C ARG A 17 -8.26 -12.53 15.07
N ASP A 18 -8.68 -13.78 14.91
CA ASP A 18 -8.07 -14.78 14.02
C ASP A 18 -8.20 -14.43 12.53
N GLU A 19 -9.07 -13.48 12.17
CA GLU A 19 -9.19 -12.95 10.81
C GLU A 19 -8.33 -11.72 10.52
N LEU A 20 -7.47 -11.30 11.45
CA LEU A 20 -6.63 -10.11 11.31
C LEU A 20 -5.93 -10.02 9.95
N LEU A 21 -5.22 -11.07 9.53
CA LEU A 21 -4.49 -11.09 8.25
C LEU A 21 -5.42 -10.97 7.04
N ARG A 22 -6.59 -11.62 7.10
CA ARG A 22 -7.61 -11.51 6.05
C ARG A 22 -8.13 -10.07 5.95
N VAL A 23 -8.38 -9.42 7.08
CA VAL A 23 -8.82 -8.01 7.10
C VAL A 23 -7.75 -7.09 6.52
N VAL A 24 -6.48 -7.28 6.87
CA VAL A 24 -5.35 -6.53 6.29
C VAL A 24 -5.30 -6.73 4.77
N GLY A 25 -5.40 -7.97 4.28
CA GLY A 25 -5.43 -8.27 2.84
C GLY A 25 -6.65 -7.66 2.13
N ALA A 26 -7.83 -7.72 2.75
CA ALA A 26 -9.09 -7.21 2.18
C ALA A 26 -9.08 -5.70 1.91
N VAL A 27 -8.36 -4.93 2.72
CA VAL A 27 -8.18 -3.48 2.50
C VAL A 27 -6.95 -3.14 1.66
N GLY A 28 -6.23 -4.13 1.14
CA GLY A 28 -5.00 -3.91 0.38
C GLY A 28 -3.87 -3.38 1.24
N GLY A 29 -3.77 -3.83 2.49
CA GLY A 29 -2.71 -3.45 3.41
C GLY A 29 -2.99 -2.21 4.26
N LEU A 30 -2.24 -2.08 5.34
CA LEU A 30 -2.32 -0.96 6.27
C LEU A 30 -1.12 -0.05 6.09
N GLN A 31 -1.34 1.25 5.84
CA GLN A 31 -0.24 2.20 5.72
C GLN A 31 0.48 2.36 7.07
N ALA A 32 1.81 2.20 7.09
CA ALA A 32 2.60 2.04 8.31
C ALA A 32 3.80 3.00 8.39
N GLN A 33 3.63 4.24 7.89
CA GLN A 33 4.58 5.34 8.20
C GLN A 33 4.58 5.63 9.70
N MET A 34 3.40 5.53 10.32
CA MET A 34 3.23 5.56 11.76
C MET A 34 2.64 4.22 12.19
N ALA A 35 3.38 3.47 13.01
CA ALA A 35 2.95 2.15 13.45
C ALA A 35 1.63 2.20 14.23
N SER A 36 1.46 3.22 15.09
CA SER A 36 0.24 3.45 15.86
C SER A 36 -1.00 3.65 14.98
N SER A 37 -0.87 4.33 13.83
CA SER A 37 -1.96 4.45 12.86
C SER A 37 -2.37 3.10 12.27
N ALA A 38 -1.39 2.24 11.95
CA ALA A 38 -1.67 0.91 11.42
C ALA A 38 -2.37 0.03 12.48
N GLU A 39 -1.91 0.05 13.74
CA GLU A 39 -2.54 -0.67 14.84
C GLU A 39 -4.00 -0.22 15.05
N LEU A 40 -4.25 1.09 15.06
CA LEU A 40 -5.59 1.62 15.19
C LEU A 40 -6.48 1.29 13.98
N ALA A 41 -5.91 1.21 12.77
CA ALA A 41 -6.66 0.87 11.56
C ALA A 41 -7.07 -0.61 11.56
N ALA A 42 -6.23 -1.49 12.10
CA ALA A 42 -6.58 -2.88 12.39
C ALA A 42 -7.65 -2.95 13.48
N TRP A 43 -7.47 -2.22 14.58
CA TRP A 43 -8.43 -2.17 15.68
C TRP A 43 -9.82 -1.72 15.21
N ALA A 44 -9.93 -0.73 14.32
CA ALA A 44 -11.20 -0.26 13.78
C ALA A 44 -12.01 -1.36 13.05
N ARG A 45 -11.36 -2.47 12.66
CA ARG A 45 -11.93 -3.53 11.82
C ARG A 45 -11.96 -4.91 12.47
N VAL A 46 -11.17 -5.11 13.53
CA VAL A 46 -10.98 -6.43 14.16
C VAL A 46 -11.18 -6.32 15.66
N ASP A 47 -12.07 -7.16 16.21
CA ASP A 47 -12.32 -7.27 17.64
C ASP A 47 -11.16 -7.99 18.34
N GLY A 48 -10.78 -7.49 19.52
CA GLY A 48 -9.77 -8.13 20.36
C GLY A 48 -8.31 -7.86 19.96
N VAL A 49 -8.04 -7.01 18.96
CA VAL A 49 -6.68 -6.51 18.68
C VAL A 49 -6.17 -5.69 19.86
N ARG A 50 -4.96 -5.99 20.31
CA ARG A 50 -4.24 -5.33 21.40
C ARG A 50 -2.98 -4.63 20.87
N PRO A 51 -2.47 -3.60 21.57
CA PRO A 51 -1.17 -3.02 21.26
C PRO A 51 -0.08 -4.10 21.19
N GLY A 52 0.77 -4.05 20.16
CA GLY A 52 1.83 -5.03 19.92
C GLY A 52 1.40 -6.28 19.15
N ASP A 53 0.10 -6.52 18.92
CA ASP A 53 -0.35 -7.68 18.14
C ASP A 53 0.18 -7.63 16.69
N LEU A 54 0.18 -6.44 16.06
CA LEU A 54 0.74 -6.27 14.71
C LEU A 54 2.25 -6.45 14.70
N ASP A 55 2.97 -5.99 15.72
CA ASP A 55 4.41 -6.19 15.83
C ASP A 55 4.75 -7.68 16.00
N ALA A 56 3.96 -8.42 16.77
CA ALA A 56 4.13 -9.86 16.93
C ALA A 56 3.83 -10.62 15.61
N GLU A 57 2.80 -10.20 14.84
CA GLU A 57 2.57 -10.74 13.49
C GLU A 57 3.72 -10.40 12.51
N LEU A 58 4.32 -9.22 12.65
CA LEU A 58 5.31 -8.69 11.72
C LEU A 58 6.73 -9.23 11.98
N TRP A 59 7.16 -9.29 13.24
CA TRP A 59 8.55 -9.60 13.61
C TRP A 59 8.75 -11.02 14.13
N GLU A 60 7.80 -11.53 14.91
CA GLU A 60 7.92 -12.85 15.54
C GLU A 60 7.34 -13.95 14.65
N ARG A 61 6.06 -13.84 14.30
CA ARG A 61 5.35 -14.81 13.46
C ARG A 61 5.62 -14.63 11.97
N ARG A 62 6.05 -13.42 11.57
CA ARG A 62 6.36 -13.05 10.18
C ARG A 62 5.22 -13.34 9.21
N SER A 63 3.99 -13.27 9.71
CA SER A 63 2.75 -13.44 8.95
C SER A 63 2.32 -12.12 8.28
N LEU A 64 2.87 -11.00 8.74
CA LEU A 64 2.87 -9.71 8.07
C LEU A 64 4.28 -9.37 7.58
N VAL A 65 4.34 -8.53 6.55
CA VAL A 65 5.58 -7.94 6.03
C VAL A 65 5.42 -6.44 5.89
N LYS A 66 6.47 -5.70 6.28
CA LYS A 66 6.56 -4.25 6.11
C LYS A 66 7.44 -3.94 4.92
N THR A 67 6.87 -3.28 3.91
CA THR A 67 7.57 -2.98 2.65
C THR A 67 7.06 -1.68 2.03
N TRP A 68 7.80 -1.10 1.10
CA TRP A 68 7.27 0.00 0.29
C TRP A 68 6.32 -0.57 -0.77
N ALA A 69 5.06 -0.14 -0.71
CA ALA A 69 4.02 -0.61 -1.62
C ALA A 69 3.36 0.59 -2.32
N MET A 70 2.02 0.64 -2.32
CA MET A 70 1.23 1.67 -2.99
C MET A 70 1.75 3.07 -2.70
N ARG A 71 1.87 3.88 -3.76
CA ARG A 71 2.39 5.26 -3.74
C ARG A 71 3.85 5.37 -3.23
N GLY A 72 4.58 4.27 -3.18
CA GLY A 72 5.94 4.22 -2.61
C GLY A 72 5.96 4.50 -1.10
N THR A 73 4.89 4.15 -0.40
CA THR A 73 4.77 4.32 1.06
C THR A 73 4.82 2.96 1.77
N LEU A 74 5.32 2.93 3.01
CA LEU A 74 5.36 1.72 3.84
C LEU A 74 3.95 1.21 4.11
N HIS A 75 3.74 -0.07 3.86
CA HIS A 75 2.53 -0.79 4.21
C HIS A 75 2.87 -2.07 4.97
N LEU A 76 1.94 -2.51 5.81
CA LEU A 76 1.84 -3.89 6.27
C LEU A 76 0.96 -4.67 5.29
N LEU A 77 1.47 -5.78 4.79
CA LEU A 77 0.77 -6.71 3.91
C LEU A 77 0.85 -8.11 4.51
N PRO A 78 -0.13 -9.01 4.26
CA PRO A 78 0.02 -10.41 4.62
C PRO A 78 1.24 -11.00 3.89
N ALA A 79 2.15 -11.64 4.63
CA ALA A 79 3.37 -12.21 4.07
C ALA A 79 3.08 -13.28 3.02
N ALA A 80 2.01 -14.06 3.22
CA ALA A 80 1.53 -15.07 2.25
C ALA A 80 1.08 -14.46 0.92
N GLU A 81 0.73 -13.17 0.88
CA GLU A 81 0.35 -12.46 -0.33
C GLU A 81 1.50 -11.65 -0.93
N TYR A 82 2.69 -11.68 -0.32
CA TYR A 82 3.81 -10.82 -0.72
C TYR A 82 4.16 -10.97 -2.21
N GLY A 83 4.25 -12.20 -2.73
CA GLY A 83 4.59 -12.45 -4.13
C GLY A 83 3.61 -11.78 -5.11
N LEU A 84 2.31 -11.82 -4.81
CA LEU A 84 1.27 -11.13 -5.60
C LEU A 84 1.49 -9.61 -5.60
N TRP A 85 1.65 -9.02 -4.41
CA TRP A 85 1.84 -7.58 -4.28
C TRP A 85 3.15 -7.12 -4.93
N GLN A 86 4.24 -7.87 -4.74
CA GLN A 86 5.54 -7.60 -5.32
C GLN A 86 5.48 -7.65 -6.86
N ALA A 87 4.90 -8.70 -7.45
CA ALA A 87 4.77 -8.80 -8.91
C ALA A 87 3.96 -7.64 -9.50
N ALA A 88 2.91 -7.19 -8.81
CA ALA A 88 2.17 -5.99 -9.22
C ALA A 88 3.03 -4.71 -9.08
N LEU A 89 3.78 -4.57 -7.98
CA LEU A 89 4.67 -3.42 -7.73
C LEU A 89 5.83 -3.36 -8.72
N ASP A 90 6.30 -4.50 -9.23
CA ASP A 90 7.34 -4.57 -10.27
C ASP A 90 6.92 -3.89 -11.58
N THR A 91 5.62 -3.65 -11.77
CA THR A 91 5.11 -2.81 -12.87
C THR A 91 5.42 -1.31 -12.71
N TYR A 92 6.02 -0.89 -11.60
CA TYR A 92 6.47 0.48 -11.39
C TYR A 92 7.71 0.78 -12.20
N ASP A 93 7.63 1.73 -13.13
CA ASP A 93 8.72 2.09 -14.02
C ASP A 93 9.23 3.53 -13.83
N HIS A 94 8.69 4.25 -12.86
CA HIS A 94 8.97 5.68 -12.67
C HIS A 94 10.44 5.96 -12.34
N TYR A 95 11.12 5.03 -11.65
CA TYR A 95 12.54 5.11 -11.34
C TYR A 95 13.45 4.84 -12.54
N LEU A 96 12.90 4.35 -13.65
CA LEU A 96 13.60 4.18 -14.92
C LEU A 96 13.61 5.47 -15.76
N LYS A 97 12.77 6.45 -15.42
CA LYS A 97 12.61 7.66 -16.22
C LYS A 97 13.73 8.67 -15.94
N GLY A 98 14.19 9.36 -16.98
CA GLY A 98 15.27 10.35 -16.86
C GLY A 98 15.01 11.48 -15.87
N ALA A 99 13.75 11.84 -15.62
CA ALA A 99 13.40 12.82 -14.58
C ALA A 99 13.77 12.34 -13.17
N TRP A 100 13.57 11.05 -12.88
CA TRP A 100 13.96 10.44 -11.61
C TRP A 100 15.48 10.37 -11.50
N LEU A 101 16.16 9.86 -12.52
CA LEU A 101 17.63 9.75 -12.56
C LEU A 101 18.32 11.11 -12.33
N ARG A 102 17.85 12.17 -12.99
CA ARG A 102 18.36 13.54 -12.77
C ARG A 102 18.06 14.06 -11.37
N GLY A 103 16.84 13.85 -10.87
CA GLY A 103 16.43 14.29 -9.53
C GLY A 103 17.27 13.66 -8.41
N PHE A 104 17.66 12.40 -8.60
CA PHE A 104 18.49 11.65 -7.67
C PHE A 104 19.98 11.61 -8.06
N LYS A 105 20.40 12.35 -9.10
CA LYS A 105 21.81 12.46 -9.52
C LYS A 105 22.51 11.09 -9.59
N ILE A 106 21.86 10.13 -10.23
CA ILE A 106 22.34 8.75 -10.43
C ILE A 106 22.16 8.37 -11.90
N THR A 107 23.14 7.68 -12.48
CA THR A 107 23.01 7.15 -13.85
C THR A 107 22.13 5.90 -13.89
N ALA A 108 21.76 5.44 -15.09
CA ALA A 108 21.02 4.19 -15.24
C ALA A 108 21.87 3.00 -14.79
N GLU A 109 23.14 3.00 -15.15
CA GLU A 109 24.13 1.96 -14.83
C GLU A 109 24.41 1.91 -13.32
N GLU A 110 24.60 3.07 -12.68
CA GLU A 110 24.77 3.16 -11.23
C GLU A 110 23.54 2.66 -10.47
N ARG A 111 22.33 2.97 -10.96
CA ARG A 111 21.09 2.45 -10.40
C ARG A 111 21.03 0.93 -10.54
N ASP A 112 21.29 0.40 -11.73
CA ASP A 112 21.16 -1.04 -11.96
C ASP A 112 22.18 -1.82 -11.11
N LEU A 113 23.43 -1.35 -11.07
CA LEU A 113 24.46 -1.89 -10.17
C LEU A 113 24.02 -1.83 -8.70
N LEU A 114 23.49 -0.69 -8.25
CA LEU A 114 22.97 -0.55 -6.89
C LEU A 114 21.89 -1.58 -6.56
N LEU A 115 20.92 -1.77 -7.45
CA LEU A 115 19.80 -2.69 -7.22
C LEU A 115 20.23 -4.16 -7.26
N GLU A 116 21.19 -4.50 -8.12
CA GLU A 116 21.84 -5.81 -8.15
C GLU A 116 22.61 -6.06 -6.85
N THR A 117 23.50 -5.15 -6.45
CA THR A 117 24.29 -5.31 -5.22
C THR A 117 23.41 -5.38 -3.97
N VAL A 118 22.33 -4.59 -3.86
CA VAL A 118 21.39 -4.70 -2.74
C VAL A 118 20.77 -6.10 -2.65
N ARG A 119 20.43 -6.71 -3.80
CA ARG A 119 19.89 -8.07 -3.85
C ARG A 119 20.91 -9.12 -3.40
N GLU A 120 22.19 -8.91 -3.70
CA GLU A 120 23.27 -9.83 -3.34
C GLU A 120 23.62 -9.76 -1.85
N VAL A 121 23.68 -8.55 -1.27
CA VAL A 121 24.15 -8.37 0.11
C VAL A 121 23.06 -8.59 1.16
N LEU A 122 21.79 -8.40 0.81
CA LEU A 122 20.69 -8.62 1.76
C LEU A 122 20.37 -10.11 1.91
N GLY A 123 20.46 -10.60 3.15
CA GLY A 123 20.07 -11.95 3.54
C GLY A 123 18.95 -11.96 4.58
N GLY A 124 18.91 -13.00 5.41
CA GLY A 124 17.97 -13.10 6.54
C GLY A 124 18.42 -12.31 7.78
N GLU A 125 19.70 -11.94 7.84
CA GLU A 125 20.23 -11.04 8.87
C GLU A 125 19.89 -9.58 8.53
N ALA A 126 19.39 -8.85 9.52
CA ALA A 126 18.90 -7.50 9.34
C ALA A 126 20.05 -6.50 9.36
N LEU A 127 20.22 -5.77 8.26
CA LEU A 127 21.23 -4.70 8.15
C LEU A 127 20.56 -3.36 8.40
N THR A 128 21.16 -2.53 9.27
CA THR A 128 20.83 -1.11 9.31
C THR A 128 21.17 -0.46 7.97
N ARG A 129 20.63 0.75 7.74
CA ARG A 129 20.94 1.49 6.52
C ARG A 129 22.43 1.75 6.33
N ASP A 130 23.15 2.05 7.41
CA ASP A 130 24.58 2.37 7.34
C ASP A 130 25.41 1.10 7.08
N GLU A 131 25.03 -0.04 7.68
CA GLU A 131 25.62 -1.35 7.37
C GLU A 131 25.32 -1.78 5.93
N LEU A 132 24.10 -1.56 5.44
CA LEU A 132 23.74 -1.83 4.04
C LEU A 132 24.53 -0.94 3.07
N ALA A 133 24.70 0.35 3.41
CA ALA A 133 25.49 1.27 2.62
C ALA A 133 26.96 0.85 2.52
N GLU A 134 27.56 0.42 3.64
CA GLU A 134 28.92 -0.11 3.67
C GLU A 134 29.03 -1.42 2.86
N ALA A 135 28.10 -2.36 3.05
CA ALA A 135 28.06 -3.61 2.31
C ALA A 135 27.95 -3.36 0.79
N VAL A 136 27.11 -2.42 0.38
CA VAL A 136 26.98 -2.00 -1.03
C VAL A 136 28.26 -1.35 -1.54
N ALA A 137 28.90 -0.46 -0.77
CA ALA A 137 30.15 0.17 -1.19
C ALA A 137 31.26 -0.87 -1.43
N VAL A 138 31.38 -1.86 -0.54
CA VAL A 138 32.37 -2.93 -0.64
C VAL A 138 32.07 -3.85 -1.82
N ALA A 139 30.85 -4.36 -1.93
CA ALA A 139 30.48 -5.35 -2.94
C ALA A 139 30.43 -4.75 -4.36
N SER A 140 29.96 -3.52 -4.53
CA SER A 140 29.93 -2.83 -5.83
C SER A 140 31.28 -2.23 -6.24
N GLY A 141 32.24 -2.13 -5.30
CA GLY A 141 33.48 -1.37 -5.50
C GLY A 141 33.27 0.15 -5.64
N SER A 142 32.08 0.66 -5.31
CA SER A 142 31.71 2.06 -5.48
C SER A 142 31.30 2.72 -4.16
N ARG A 143 32.22 3.47 -3.55
CA ARG A 143 31.96 4.26 -2.34
C ARG A 143 30.82 5.26 -2.55
N SER A 144 30.69 5.82 -3.75
CA SER A 144 29.65 6.82 -4.07
C SER A 144 28.23 6.22 -4.04
N LEU A 145 28.08 4.91 -4.29
CA LEU A 145 26.80 4.21 -4.17
C LEU A 145 26.42 4.00 -2.71
N GLY A 146 27.39 3.64 -1.86
CA GLY A 146 27.18 3.57 -0.40
C GLY A 146 26.78 4.93 0.17
N GLU A 147 27.51 6.00 -0.16
CA GLU A 147 27.20 7.37 0.30
C GLU A 147 25.78 7.81 -0.11
N LYS A 148 25.34 7.47 -1.33
CA LYS A 148 23.95 7.73 -1.78
C LYS A 148 22.91 7.04 -0.89
N LEU A 149 23.18 5.83 -0.39
CA LEU A 149 22.26 5.13 0.53
C LEU A 149 22.24 5.76 1.92
N SER A 150 23.42 6.13 2.45
CA SER A 150 23.56 6.78 3.76
C SER A 150 22.93 8.17 3.84
N ASP A 151 22.88 8.91 2.75
CA ASP A 151 22.32 10.27 2.72
C ASP A 151 20.82 10.32 2.37
N SER A 152 20.24 9.18 1.95
CA SER A 152 18.89 9.13 1.42
C SER A 152 17.83 8.75 2.45
N TRP A 153 16.66 9.38 2.34
CA TRP A 153 15.42 9.02 3.04
C TRP A 153 14.71 7.81 2.38
N GLY A 154 15.48 6.87 1.82
CA GLY A 154 14.99 5.62 1.24
C GLY A 154 14.62 5.69 -0.25
N ALA A 155 14.84 6.80 -0.95
CA ALA A 155 14.42 6.93 -2.35
C ALA A 155 15.13 5.94 -3.29
N TYR A 156 16.42 5.68 -3.05
CA TYR A 156 17.20 4.70 -3.84
C TYR A 156 16.85 3.25 -3.50
N LEU A 157 16.26 2.98 -2.33
CA LEU A 157 15.91 1.64 -1.88
C LEU A 157 14.50 1.20 -2.29
N LYS A 158 13.60 2.15 -2.58
CA LYS A 158 12.24 1.83 -3.05
C LYS A 158 12.22 0.92 -4.29
N PRO A 159 13.04 1.14 -5.33
CA PRO A 159 13.07 0.21 -6.46
C PRO A 159 13.50 -1.21 -6.07
N ALA A 160 14.44 -1.37 -5.13
CA ALA A 160 14.84 -2.71 -4.64
C ALA A 160 13.67 -3.43 -3.95
N SER A 161 12.80 -2.68 -3.27
CA SER A 161 11.57 -3.22 -2.67
C SER A 161 10.51 -3.58 -3.71
N PHE A 162 10.33 -2.78 -4.76
CA PHE A 162 9.41 -3.10 -5.87
C PHE A 162 9.85 -4.35 -6.63
N GLN A 163 11.17 -4.55 -6.77
CA GLN A 163 11.78 -5.73 -7.41
C GLN A 163 11.89 -6.96 -6.49
N GLY A 164 11.38 -6.89 -5.27
CA GLY A 164 11.36 -8.03 -4.36
C GLY A 164 12.66 -8.36 -3.63
N SER A 165 13.68 -7.49 -3.74
CA SER A 165 14.99 -7.71 -3.12
C SER A 165 15.08 -7.21 -1.67
N LEU A 166 14.12 -6.38 -1.24
CA LEU A 166 14.20 -5.69 0.05
C LEU A 166 12.82 -5.55 0.72
N CYS A 167 12.75 -5.95 1.99
CA CYS A 167 11.71 -5.50 2.93
C CYS A 167 12.34 -5.05 4.26
N PHE A 168 11.54 -4.51 5.17
CA PHE A 168 12.01 -4.04 6.46
C PHE A 168 12.18 -5.20 7.45
N GLY A 169 13.26 -5.16 8.22
CA GLY A 169 13.48 -6.04 9.37
C GLY A 169 13.13 -5.36 10.70
N PRO A 170 13.29 -6.07 11.83
CA PRO A 170 13.16 -5.50 13.17
C PRO A 170 14.18 -4.38 13.39
N ASN A 171 13.76 -3.28 14.03
CA ASN A 171 14.65 -2.15 14.28
C ASN A 171 15.85 -2.56 15.16
N SER A 172 17.02 -2.02 14.85
CA SER A 172 18.19 -2.07 15.73
C SER A 172 18.25 -0.77 16.53
N GLY A 173 17.73 -0.81 17.76
CA GLY A 173 17.54 0.38 18.58
C GLY A 173 16.64 1.40 17.88
N ARG A 174 17.20 2.58 17.53
CA ARG A 174 16.47 3.64 16.80
C ARG A 174 16.56 3.49 15.27
N ASN A 175 17.39 2.58 14.78
CA ASN A 175 17.68 2.44 13.36
C ASN A 175 16.73 1.44 12.71
N VAL A 176 16.20 1.81 11.55
CA VAL A 176 15.49 0.87 10.67
C VAL A 176 16.49 -0.10 10.06
N THR A 177 16.03 -1.32 9.82
CA THR A 177 16.83 -2.37 9.18
C THR A 177 16.12 -2.92 7.95
N PHE A 178 16.90 -3.61 7.12
CA PHE A 178 16.47 -4.19 5.86
C PHE A 178 16.92 -5.65 5.79
N VAL A 179 16.10 -6.48 5.15
CA VAL A 179 16.31 -7.91 4.95
C VAL A 179 15.85 -8.31 3.55
N SER A 180 16.32 -9.46 3.08
CA SER A 180 15.76 -10.11 1.89
C SER A 180 14.40 -10.74 2.20
N PRO A 181 13.33 -10.42 1.45
CA PRO A 181 12.02 -11.04 1.63
C PRO A 181 12.07 -12.56 1.49
N ALA A 182 12.88 -13.08 0.56
CA ALA A 182 13.02 -14.53 0.35
C ALA A 182 13.61 -15.22 1.59
N ALA A 183 14.64 -14.63 2.19
CA ALA A 183 15.27 -15.20 3.40
C ALA A 183 14.47 -14.95 4.68
N TRP A 184 13.76 -13.81 4.78
CA TRP A 184 13.07 -13.40 6.01
C TRP A 184 11.71 -14.08 6.20
N ILE A 185 10.86 -14.03 5.17
CA ILE A 185 9.47 -14.54 5.19
C ILE A 185 9.26 -15.75 4.28
N GLY A 186 10.32 -16.29 3.66
CA GLY A 186 10.18 -17.38 2.70
C GLY A 186 9.42 -16.97 1.43
N ALA A 187 9.51 -15.69 1.03
CA ALA A 187 8.75 -15.13 -0.08
C ALA A 187 8.95 -15.96 -1.35
N GLN A 188 7.84 -16.38 -1.96
CA GLN A 188 7.82 -17.07 -3.24
C GLN A 188 7.52 -16.08 -4.37
N PRO A 189 7.99 -16.34 -5.60
CA PRO A 189 7.61 -15.55 -6.76
C PRO A 189 6.09 -15.47 -6.92
N GLY A 190 5.60 -14.29 -7.28
CA GLY A 190 4.20 -14.08 -7.64
C GLY A 190 3.85 -14.59 -9.05
N PRO A 191 2.59 -14.43 -9.47
CA PRO A 191 2.20 -14.61 -10.87
C PRO A 191 2.88 -13.55 -11.76
N PRO A 192 2.78 -13.66 -13.10
CA PRO A 192 3.25 -12.64 -14.02
C PRO A 192 2.76 -11.22 -13.65
N PRO A 193 3.57 -10.16 -13.83
CA PRO A 193 3.23 -8.81 -13.38
C PRO A 193 1.87 -8.28 -13.87
N GLU A 194 1.47 -8.62 -15.10
CA GLU A 194 0.17 -8.26 -15.66
C GLU A 194 -1.00 -8.97 -14.96
N GLU A 195 -0.85 -10.26 -14.63
CA GLU A 195 -1.85 -11.03 -13.88
C GLU A 195 -1.95 -10.53 -12.44
N ALA A 196 -0.80 -10.25 -11.82
CA ALA A 196 -0.72 -9.67 -10.49
C ALA A 196 -1.42 -8.30 -10.43
N LEU A 197 -1.18 -7.45 -11.44
CA LEU A 197 -1.82 -6.15 -11.54
C LEU A 197 -3.33 -6.28 -11.76
N ALA A 198 -3.79 -7.25 -12.56
CA ALA A 198 -5.21 -7.53 -12.73
C ALA A 198 -5.85 -7.92 -11.39
N GLU A 199 -5.24 -8.83 -10.64
CA GLU A 199 -5.74 -9.23 -9.32
C GLU A 199 -5.74 -8.08 -8.31
N VAL A 200 -4.69 -7.26 -8.26
CA VAL A 200 -4.68 -6.05 -7.43
C VAL A 200 -5.77 -5.07 -7.83
N THR A 201 -6.04 -4.92 -9.13
CA THR A 201 -7.12 -4.08 -9.64
C THR A 201 -8.49 -4.61 -9.22
N ARG A 202 -8.69 -5.94 -9.30
CA ARG A 202 -9.91 -6.63 -8.84
C ARG A 202 -10.12 -6.40 -7.34
N ARG A 203 -9.08 -6.59 -6.52
CA ARG A 203 -9.14 -6.34 -5.07
C ARG A 203 -9.45 -4.89 -4.73
N TYR A 204 -8.87 -3.94 -5.49
CA TYR A 204 -9.17 -2.53 -5.33
C TYR A 204 -10.66 -2.25 -5.58
N LEU A 205 -11.21 -2.69 -6.72
CA LEU A 205 -12.64 -2.51 -7.00
C LEU A 205 -13.52 -3.22 -5.96
N GLY A 206 -13.08 -4.38 -5.47
CA GLY A 206 -13.77 -5.18 -4.45
C GLY A 206 -13.86 -4.56 -3.05
N ALA A 207 -13.02 -3.56 -2.76
CA ALA A 207 -12.94 -2.89 -1.45
C ALA A 207 -13.25 -1.38 -1.51
N TYR A 208 -12.96 -0.74 -2.65
CA TYR A 208 -13.03 0.70 -2.86
C TYR A 208 -13.97 1.10 -4.01
N GLY A 209 -14.51 0.14 -4.76
CA GLY A 209 -15.42 0.40 -5.86
C GLY A 209 -16.79 0.94 -5.42
N PRO A 210 -17.63 1.39 -6.37
CA PRO A 210 -17.26 1.78 -7.73
C PRO A 210 -16.23 2.92 -7.71
N ALA A 211 -15.31 2.99 -8.68
CA ALA A 211 -14.23 3.98 -8.67
C ALA A 211 -13.89 4.47 -10.08
N THR A 212 -13.47 5.72 -10.17
CA THR A 212 -12.90 6.32 -11.38
C THR A 212 -11.44 5.88 -11.57
N ALA A 213 -10.95 6.02 -12.81
CA ALA A 213 -9.54 5.80 -13.12
C ALA A 213 -8.61 6.76 -12.33
N ALA A 214 -9.07 7.98 -12.03
CA ALA A 214 -8.30 8.95 -11.26
C ALA A 214 -8.12 8.52 -9.79
N GLU A 215 -9.19 8.00 -9.17
CA GLU A 215 -9.12 7.47 -7.81
C GLU A 215 -8.20 6.25 -7.72
N TYR A 216 -8.32 5.31 -8.66
CA TYR A 216 -7.43 4.15 -8.70
C TYR A 216 -5.97 4.55 -8.93
N SER A 217 -5.70 5.44 -9.89
CA SER A 217 -4.36 6.00 -10.10
C SER A 217 -3.80 6.59 -8.81
N ARG A 218 -4.59 7.38 -8.09
CA ARG A 218 -4.15 8.03 -6.85
C ARG A 218 -3.92 7.03 -5.71
N TRP A 219 -4.74 5.98 -5.62
CA TRP A 219 -4.56 4.91 -4.64
C TRP A 219 -3.33 4.07 -4.95
N TRP A 220 -3.22 3.57 -6.19
CA TRP A 220 -2.13 2.69 -6.61
C TRP A 220 -0.81 3.43 -6.61
N GLY A 221 -0.69 4.56 -7.31
CA GLY A 221 0.53 5.38 -7.33
C GLY A 221 0.87 5.97 -8.71
N PRO A 222 2.05 5.70 -9.29
CA PRO A 222 2.63 6.47 -10.40
C PRO A 222 1.93 6.32 -11.78
N ARG A 223 0.70 5.77 -11.81
CA ARG A 223 -0.05 5.52 -13.04
C ARG A 223 -0.82 6.76 -13.48
N ARG A 224 -0.75 7.05 -14.79
CA ARG A 224 -1.66 8.01 -15.44
C ARG A 224 -3.07 7.41 -15.55
N PRO A 225 -4.14 8.24 -15.58
CA PRO A 225 -5.52 7.76 -15.70
C PRO A 225 -5.75 6.78 -16.86
N ALA A 226 -5.13 7.01 -18.03
CA ALA A 226 -5.24 6.10 -19.16
C ALA A 226 -4.68 4.69 -18.88
N GLN A 227 -3.67 4.56 -18.01
CA GLN A 227 -3.15 3.26 -17.58
C GLN A 227 -4.11 2.59 -16.59
N ALA A 228 -4.70 3.37 -15.68
CA ALA A 228 -5.73 2.89 -14.77
C ALA A 228 -6.95 2.34 -15.51
N THR A 229 -7.45 3.04 -16.54
CA THR A 229 -8.54 2.54 -17.39
C THR A 229 -8.18 1.23 -18.09
N ARG A 230 -6.92 1.06 -18.54
CA ARG A 230 -6.48 -0.21 -19.13
C ARG A 230 -6.48 -1.36 -18.11
N SER A 231 -6.09 -1.09 -16.86
CA SER A 231 -6.15 -2.10 -15.80
C SER A 231 -7.58 -2.58 -15.55
N PHE A 232 -8.58 -1.69 -15.58
CA PHE A 232 -9.98 -2.11 -15.47
C PHE A 232 -10.44 -2.93 -16.68
N ARG A 233 -10.14 -2.48 -17.90
CA ARG A 233 -10.50 -3.21 -19.13
C ARG A 233 -9.85 -4.58 -19.23
N ALA A 234 -8.67 -4.76 -18.65
CA ALA A 234 -7.99 -6.05 -18.60
C ALA A 234 -8.75 -7.11 -17.79
N LEU A 235 -9.70 -6.70 -16.93
CA LEU A 235 -10.59 -7.61 -16.21
C LEU A 235 -11.75 -8.14 -17.07
N GLY A 236 -11.89 -7.69 -18.33
CA GLY A 236 -12.94 -8.15 -19.23
C GLY A 236 -14.33 -7.91 -18.65
N GLU A 237 -15.16 -8.96 -18.67
CA GLU A 237 -16.55 -8.91 -18.19
C GLU A 237 -16.67 -8.77 -16.66
N GLU A 238 -15.58 -8.99 -15.91
CA GLU A 238 -15.62 -8.83 -14.45
C GLU A 238 -15.72 -7.37 -14.00
N ALA A 239 -15.25 -6.42 -14.83
CA ALA A 239 -15.30 -4.99 -14.51
C ALA A 239 -16.25 -4.27 -15.48
N VAL A 240 -17.29 -3.64 -14.93
CA VAL A 240 -18.32 -2.95 -15.70
C VAL A 240 -18.35 -1.47 -15.37
N GLU A 241 -18.70 -0.66 -16.36
CA GLU A 241 -18.98 0.75 -16.14
C GLU A 241 -20.37 0.92 -15.51
N VAL A 242 -20.43 1.74 -14.47
CA VAL A 242 -21.66 2.15 -13.78
C VAL A 242 -21.68 3.68 -13.68
N GLU A 243 -22.88 4.27 -13.69
CA GLU A 243 -23.04 5.71 -13.54
C GLU A 243 -23.35 6.06 -12.08
N ILE A 244 -22.52 6.92 -11.50
CA ILE A 244 -22.72 7.47 -10.15
C ILE A 244 -22.81 8.98 -10.28
N GLU A 245 -23.95 9.56 -9.86
CA GLU A 245 -24.17 11.01 -9.87
C GLU A 245 -23.84 11.65 -11.24
N GLY A 246 -24.17 10.96 -12.34
CA GLY A 246 -23.90 11.42 -13.72
C GLY A 246 -22.46 11.23 -14.21
N ALA A 247 -21.59 10.56 -13.43
CA ALA A 247 -20.20 10.32 -13.79
C ALA A 247 -19.86 8.82 -13.92
N PRO A 248 -19.04 8.43 -14.92
CA PRO A 248 -18.67 7.04 -15.15
C PRO A 248 -17.69 6.53 -14.08
N HIS A 249 -18.01 5.39 -13.50
CA HIS A 249 -17.20 4.66 -12.53
C HIS A 249 -17.06 3.20 -12.96
N TRP A 250 -16.04 2.52 -12.45
CA TRP A 250 -15.83 1.09 -12.67
C TRP A 250 -16.18 0.33 -11.40
N ALA A 251 -16.89 -0.79 -11.53
CA ALA A 251 -17.23 -1.70 -10.43
C ALA A 251 -17.03 -3.15 -10.86
N LEU A 252 -16.89 -4.06 -9.90
CA LEU A 252 -16.98 -5.49 -10.21
C LEU A 252 -18.43 -5.84 -10.51
N ALA A 253 -18.68 -6.51 -11.65
CA ALA A 253 -20.01 -6.89 -12.12
C ALA A 253 -20.78 -7.67 -11.05
N THR A 254 -20.09 -8.58 -10.35
CA THR A 254 -20.64 -9.43 -9.28
C THR A 254 -21.11 -8.66 -8.05
N GLN A 255 -20.71 -7.39 -7.90
CA GLN A 255 -20.97 -6.58 -6.71
C GLN A 255 -21.96 -5.45 -6.98
N VAL A 256 -22.30 -5.15 -8.24
CA VAL A 256 -23.18 -4.02 -8.60
C VAL A 256 -24.54 -4.13 -7.91
N ALA A 257 -25.17 -5.31 -7.94
CA ALA A 257 -26.47 -5.53 -7.30
C ALA A 257 -26.42 -5.33 -5.77
N GLU A 258 -25.37 -5.83 -5.13
CA GLU A 258 -25.14 -5.66 -3.69
C GLU A 258 -24.93 -4.17 -3.34
N MET A 259 -24.09 -3.46 -4.11
CA MET A 259 -23.83 -2.03 -3.92
C MET A 259 -25.10 -1.17 -4.01
N ALA A 260 -26.01 -1.51 -4.92
CA ALA A 260 -27.29 -0.84 -5.12
C ALA A 260 -28.30 -1.16 -4.01
N GLY A 261 -28.30 -2.40 -3.51
CA GLY A 261 -29.20 -2.85 -2.44
C GLY A 261 -28.75 -2.51 -1.02
N THR A 262 -27.51 -2.04 -0.84
CA THR A 262 -26.97 -1.78 0.51
C THR A 262 -27.52 -0.48 1.09
N ALA A 263 -28.41 -0.61 2.08
CA ALA A 263 -28.93 0.50 2.87
C ALA A 263 -27.85 1.11 3.80
N PRO A 264 -27.99 2.40 4.19
CA PRO A 264 -27.20 3.01 5.25
C PRO A 264 -27.22 2.15 6.53
N SER A 265 -26.07 2.03 7.18
CA SER A 265 -25.88 1.12 8.31
C SER A 265 -26.22 1.73 9.67
N GLY A 266 -26.35 3.07 9.75
CA GLY A 266 -26.32 3.83 11.00
C GLY A 266 -24.96 3.81 11.70
N ALA A 267 -23.91 3.27 11.06
CA ALA A 267 -22.63 3.03 11.72
C ALA A 267 -21.82 4.32 11.81
N VAL A 268 -21.28 4.56 13.01
CA VAL A 268 -20.33 5.64 13.28
C VAL A 268 -18.98 5.03 13.68
N ARG A 269 -17.89 5.53 13.09
CA ARG A 269 -16.52 5.10 13.40
C ARG A 269 -15.59 6.29 13.56
N LEU A 270 -14.69 6.20 14.53
CA LEU A 270 -13.50 7.03 14.61
C LEU A 270 -12.37 6.28 13.91
N LEU A 271 -11.93 6.80 12.77
CA LEU A 271 -10.83 6.21 12.02
C LEU A 271 -9.54 6.95 12.31
N PRO A 272 -8.41 6.25 12.46
CA PRO A 272 -7.13 6.90 12.70
C PRO A 272 -6.63 7.68 11.48
N GLY A 273 -5.61 8.49 11.68
CA GLY A 273 -4.87 9.09 10.57
C GLY A 273 -4.30 7.99 9.68
N PHE A 274 -4.28 8.24 8.37
CA PHE A 274 -3.84 7.28 7.35
C PHE A 274 -4.66 5.98 7.27
N ASP A 275 -5.92 5.99 7.74
CA ASP A 275 -6.79 4.82 7.56
C ASP A 275 -7.01 4.51 6.06
N PRO A 276 -6.99 3.21 5.66
CA PRO A 276 -7.20 2.81 4.27
C PRO A 276 -8.49 3.35 3.64
N TYR A 277 -9.57 3.48 4.43
CA TYR A 277 -10.84 4.03 3.96
C TYR A 277 -10.64 5.45 3.43
N VAL A 278 -9.93 6.30 4.17
CA VAL A 278 -9.69 7.71 3.81
C VAL A 278 -8.71 7.81 2.63
N ILE A 279 -7.68 6.95 2.61
CA ILE A 279 -6.69 6.92 1.52
C ILE A 279 -7.33 6.54 0.18
N GLY A 280 -8.18 5.50 0.19
CA GLY A 280 -8.87 4.99 -0.98
C GLY A 280 -10.09 5.81 -1.42
N SER A 281 -10.61 6.69 -0.57
CA SER A 281 -11.81 7.49 -0.87
C SER A 281 -11.54 8.76 -1.67
N ALA A 282 -12.42 9.12 -2.60
CA ALA A 282 -12.34 10.40 -3.33
C ALA A 282 -12.11 11.60 -2.38
N ARG A 283 -11.26 12.55 -2.82
CA ARG A 283 -10.92 13.77 -2.06
C ARG A 283 -11.86 14.93 -2.34
N ASP A 284 -12.50 14.90 -3.50
CA ASP A 284 -13.18 16.04 -4.12
C ASP A 284 -14.67 15.77 -4.37
N VAL A 285 -15.19 14.71 -3.75
CA VAL A 285 -16.60 14.31 -3.84
C VAL A 285 -17.29 14.72 -2.55
N ALA A 286 -18.14 15.75 -2.62
CA ALA A 286 -18.87 16.29 -1.46
C ALA A 286 -19.79 15.26 -0.78
N ALA A 287 -20.21 14.23 -1.52
CA ALA A 287 -20.96 13.11 -0.96
C ALA A 287 -20.12 12.23 0.00
N ILE A 288 -18.78 12.30 -0.08
CA ILE A 288 -17.85 11.54 0.76
C ILE A 288 -17.20 12.43 1.80
N LEU A 289 -16.68 13.58 1.39
CA LEU A 289 -15.96 14.52 2.25
C LEU A 289 -16.46 15.92 1.94
N SER A 290 -17.15 16.52 2.92
CA SER A 290 -17.61 17.90 2.81
C SER A 290 -16.41 18.84 2.55
N PRO A 291 -16.51 19.77 1.57
CA PRO A 291 -15.40 20.65 1.21
C PRO A 291 -14.78 21.42 2.37
N GLU A 292 -15.58 21.77 3.38
CA GLU A 292 -15.15 22.45 4.61
C GLU A 292 -14.13 21.67 5.44
N TYR A 293 -14.19 20.33 5.42
CA TYR A 293 -13.27 19.47 6.16
C TYR A 293 -12.05 19.07 5.35
N LYS A 294 -12.04 19.29 4.03
CA LYS A 294 -10.99 18.80 3.14
C LYS A 294 -9.58 19.17 3.58
N ALA A 295 -9.34 20.45 3.92
CA ALA A 295 -8.03 20.93 4.36
C ALA A 295 -7.65 20.47 5.78
N ARG A 296 -8.63 20.08 6.60
CA ARG A 296 -8.41 19.49 7.93
C ARG A 296 -8.03 18.02 7.83
N VAL A 297 -8.61 17.29 6.87
CA VAL A 297 -8.34 15.87 6.62
C VAL A 297 -7.06 15.67 5.82
N HIS A 298 -6.93 16.33 4.66
CA HIS A 298 -5.78 16.23 3.78
C HIS A 298 -4.87 17.45 3.96
N ARG A 299 -3.85 17.29 4.80
CA ARG A 299 -2.94 18.36 5.22
C ARG A 299 -1.67 18.39 4.37
N PRO A 300 -0.88 19.48 4.42
CA PRO A 300 0.41 19.56 3.73
C PRO A 300 1.34 18.39 4.05
N GLN A 301 2.33 18.16 3.17
CA GLN A 301 3.31 17.07 3.28
C GLN A 301 2.69 15.65 3.27
N GLY A 302 1.46 15.53 2.74
CA GLY A 302 0.79 14.24 2.59
C GLY A 302 0.18 13.69 3.89
N TRP A 303 0.05 14.52 4.93
CA TRP A 303 -0.58 14.11 6.17
C TRP A 303 -2.08 13.87 6.00
N ILE A 304 -2.56 12.75 6.54
CA ILE A 304 -3.98 12.38 6.56
C ILE A 304 -4.43 12.30 8.02
N SER A 305 -5.34 13.19 8.41
CA SER A 305 -5.84 13.27 9.78
C SER A 305 -6.80 12.12 10.11
N PRO A 306 -6.95 11.77 11.40
CA PRO A 306 -8.07 10.96 11.87
C PRO A 306 -9.41 11.59 11.48
N VAL A 307 -10.45 10.77 11.33
CA VAL A 307 -11.78 11.24 10.89
C VAL A 307 -12.92 10.63 11.69
N LEU A 308 -14.01 11.40 11.81
CA LEU A 308 -15.33 10.90 12.17
C LEU A 308 -16.04 10.41 10.89
N LEU A 309 -16.30 9.12 10.81
CA LEU A 309 -17.02 8.49 9.71
C LEU A 309 -18.47 8.18 10.13
N VAL A 310 -19.45 8.76 9.45
CA VAL A 310 -20.90 8.55 9.68
C VAL A 310 -21.52 7.99 8.41
N ASP A 311 -21.95 6.72 8.45
CA ASP A 311 -22.50 6.02 7.27
C ASP A 311 -21.63 6.12 6.00
N GLY A 312 -20.32 6.19 6.23
CA GLY A 312 -19.29 6.23 5.19
C GLY A 312 -18.98 7.62 4.67
N ARG A 313 -19.64 8.66 5.20
CA ARG A 313 -19.30 10.06 5.00
C ARG A 313 -18.31 10.54 6.05
N ILE A 314 -17.33 11.34 5.65
CA ILE A 314 -16.36 11.97 6.53
C ILE A 314 -16.95 13.30 7.01
N GLU A 315 -17.33 13.33 8.28
CA GLU A 315 -18.09 14.42 8.92
C GLU A 315 -17.29 15.20 9.98
N GLY A 316 -15.99 14.92 10.16
CA GLY A 316 -15.15 15.65 11.13
C GLY A 316 -13.70 15.21 11.20
#